data_AF-A0A2R6C1E4-F1
#
_entry.id   AF-A0A2R6C1E4-F1
#
_cell.length_a   1.000
_cell.length_b   1.000
_cell.length_c   1.000
_cell.angle_alpha   90.00
_cell.angle_beta   90.00
_cell.angle_gamma   90.00
#
_symmetry.space_group_name_H-M   'P 1'
#
loop_
_entity.id
_entity.type
_entity.pdbx_description
1 polymer ?
#
loop_
_entity_poly.entity_id
_entity_poly.type
_entity_poly.pdbx_seq_one_letter_code
_entity_poly.pdbx_strand_id
1 'polypeptide(L)'
;MSGCALIKGHRVFSVLKSYSLKHESGEELLPLLLAYRDAVNRVLEELWSHIEWKKRKLPGKKQYRLLPKYKVDIHSGKYRRRLRDSLLEDWDYAAHWVDSAIKTAYSILKSWRKNYVKGERKRRRPTARRLFVRAKQTLIKLEGEKLRLTVKPAEYVYLDLSARHFKLPSEVSSSALGEPVITPEKVHLPIHCEDTQSGKPAVAWDFNLLSLDGYSPETAWVRIDTKKLASVHISSFEKRRSVQRKASHSKKAKRVLSKYSKRERNRARKHQLEIARVIQSLCGSVGLEELKKHGMYTRSRVWNRMISRSDWRSIARILVGRMGEAGVKELDPYGSSFYCSRCGWENKDLNGAVFECGGCSLRIGSSMRR
;
A
#
# COMPACT_ATOMS: atom_id res chain seq x y z
N MET A 1 -22.63 -31.84 -34.55
CA MET A 1 -22.37 -31.96 -33.09
C MET A 1 -21.57 -30.74 -32.66
N SER A 2 -22.29 -29.69 -32.30
CA SER A 2 -21.74 -28.37 -31.99
C SER A 2 -22.04 -28.11 -30.51
N GLY A 3 -21.07 -28.39 -29.64
CA GLY A 3 -21.19 -28.32 -28.19
C GLY A 3 -20.50 -27.08 -27.65
N CYS A 4 -21.32 -26.17 -27.14
CA CYS A 4 -20.97 -24.96 -26.40
C CYS A 4 -20.05 -25.26 -25.20
N ALA A 5 -18.95 -24.54 -25.05
CA ALA A 5 -18.14 -24.54 -23.82
C ALA A 5 -18.03 -23.11 -23.27
N LEU A 6 -18.85 -22.89 -22.24
CA LEU A 6 -19.07 -21.67 -21.48
C LEU A 6 -17.83 -21.20 -20.70
N ILE A 7 -17.62 -19.88 -20.76
CA ILE A 7 -17.30 -18.97 -19.64
C ILE A 7 -16.14 -19.39 -18.72
N LYS A 8 -14.92 -18.94 -19.05
CA LYS A 8 -13.80 -18.86 -18.09
C LYS A 8 -13.93 -17.61 -17.22
N GLY A 9 -14.51 -17.81 -16.04
CA GLY A 9 -14.06 -17.26 -14.76
C GLY A 9 -13.85 -15.75 -14.67
N HIS A 10 -14.89 -15.04 -14.24
CA HIS A 10 -14.72 -13.78 -13.52
C HIS A 10 -13.80 -14.04 -12.31
N ARG A 11 -12.59 -13.45 -12.30
CA ARG A 11 -11.79 -13.39 -11.07
C ARG A 11 -12.54 -12.48 -10.11
N VAL A 12 -13.26 -13.08 -9.16
CA VAL A 12 -13.77 -12.37 -7.99
C VAL A 12 -12.54 -11.85 -7.26
N PHE A 13 -12.30 -10.54 -7.37
CA PHE A 13 -11.27 -9.88 -6.58
C PHE A 13 -11.74 -9.93 -5.13
N SER A 14 -10.93 -10.51 -4.24
CA SER A 14 -11.21 -10.50 -2.81
C SER A 14 -10.37 -9.40 -2.16
N VAL A 15 -11.03 -8.38 -1.61
CA VAL A 15 -10.36 -7.32 -0.86
C VAL A 15 -9.98 -7.86 0.51
N LEU A 16 -8.67 -7.83 0.80
CA LEU A 16 -8.14 -8.19 2.11
C LEU A 16 -8.33 -7.02 3.09
N LYS A 17 -9.25 -7.17 4.04
CA LYS A 17 -9.41 -6.22 5.16
C LYS A 17 -8.74 -6.77 6.40
N SER A 18 -7.93 -5.96 7.08
CA SER A 18 -7.32 -6.34 8.36
C SER A 18 -8.08 -5.70 9.51
N TYR A 19 -8.65 -6.53 10.38
CA TYR A 19 -9.32 -6.10 11.61
C TYR A 19 -8.42 -6.36 12.82
N SER A 20 -8.46 -5.48 13.81
CA SER A 20 -7.72 -5.64 15.06
C SER A 20 -8.66 -5.88 16.23
N LEU A 21 -8.39 -6.92 17.02
CA LEU A 21 -9.09 -7.25 18.26
C LEU A 21 -8.09 -7.30 19.41
N LYS A 22 -8.53 -6.93 20.61
CA LYS A 22 -7.75 -7.13 21.84
C LYS A 22 -8.00 -8.53 22.37
N HIS A 23 -7.02 -9.12 23.04
CA HIS A 23 -7.18 -10.38 23.75
C HIS A 23 -6.42 -10.35 25.08
N GLU A 24 -6.83 -11.21 26.01
CA GLU A 24 -6.27 -11.30 27.36
C GLU A 24 -5.20 -12.40 27.48
N SER A 25 -5.09 -13.31 26.50
CA SER A 25 -4.11 -14.41 26.45
C SER A 25 -2.67 -13.95 26.14
N GLY A 26 -2.30 -12.73 26.54
CA GLY A 26 -0.97 -12.18 26.30
C GLY A 26 0.10 -12.99 27.00
N GLU A 27 -0.10 -13.31 28.28
CA GLU A 27 0.87 -13.99 29.15
C GLU A 27 1.20 -15.41 28.67
N GLU A 28 0.19 -16.19 28.28
CA GLU A 28 0.36 -17.54 27.72
C GLU A 28 1.15 -17.56 26.41
N LEU A 29 1.00 -16.50 25.59
CA LEU A 29 1.66 -16.40 24.29
C LEU A 29 3.06 -15.76 24.38
N LEU A 30 3.42 -15.11 25.49
CA LEU A 30 4.72 -14.45 25.64
C LEU A 30 5.92 -15.37 25.33
N PRO A 31 6.00 -16.61 25.86
CA PRO A 31 7.11 -17.51 25.56
C PRO A 31 7.23 -17.81 24.05
N LEU A 32 6.09 -18.08 23.39
CA LEU A 32 6.03 -18.31 21.94
C LEU A 32 6.46 -17.07 21.15
N LEU A 33 6.00 -15.88 21.54
CA LEU A 33 6.34 -14.62 20.88
C LEU A 33 7.85 -14.33 20.97
N LEU A 34 8.48 -14.66 22.10
CA LEU A 34 9.93 -14.51 22.29
C LEU A 34 10.71 -15.51 21.43
N ALA A 35 10.36 -16.79 21.50
CA ALA A 35 11.00 -17.83 20.70
C ALA A 35 10.89 -17.53 19.19
N TYR A 36 9.71 -17.09 18.72
CA TYR A 36 9.51 -16.70 17.33
C TYR A 36 10.34 -15.49 16.91
N ARG A 37 10.42 -14.45 17.76
CA ARG A 37 11.29 -13.28 17.50
C ARG A 37 12.74 -13.73 17.30
N ASP A 38 13.21 -14.62 18.16
CA ASP A 38 14.59 -15.07 18.16
C ASP A 38 14.88 -15.96 16.95
N ALA A 39 13.95 -16.86 16.58
CA ALA A 39 14.02 -17.62 15.33
C ALA A 39 14.05 -16.72 14.09
N VAL A 40 13.19 -15.70 14.01
CA VAL A 40 13.20 -14.73 12.90
C VAL A 40 14.54 -14.00 12.82
N ASN A 41 15.11 -13.60 13.96
CA ASN A 41 16.38 -12.89 13.98
C ASN A 41 17.57 -13.80 13.62
N ARG A 42 17.57 -15.07 14.05
CA ARG A 42 18.56 -16.09 13.63
C ARG A 42 18.53 -16.27 12.11
N VAL A 43 17.35 -16.42 11.52
CA VAL A 43 17.20 -16.51 10.04
C VAL A 43 17.72 -15.23 9.37
N LEU A 44 17.37 -14.04 9.88
CA LEU A 44 17.84 -12.79 9.30
C LEU A 44 19.36 -12.64 9.37
N GLU A 45 19.99 -13.14 10.43
CA GLU A 45 21.43 -13.16 10.61
C GLU A 45 22.11 -14.06 9.58
N GLU A 46 21.61 -15.28 9.42
CA GLU A 46 22.13 -16.21 8.42
C GLU A 46 21.93 -15.68 7.00
N LEU A 47 20.74 -15.18 6.66
CA LEU A 47 20.49 -14.60 5.34
C LEU A 47 21.39 -13.38 5.07
N TRP A 48 21.75 -12.62 6.11
CA TRP A 48 22.62 -11.46 5.99
C TRP A 48 24.09 -11.83 5.77
N SER A 49 24.58 -12.91 6.40
CA SER A 49 25.96 -13.38 6.22
C SER A 49 26.24 -13.84 4.78
N HIS A 50 25.20 -14.31 4.09
CA HIS A 50 25.24 -14.70 2.67
C HIS A 50 25.18 -13.51 1.69
N ILE A 51 25.12 -12.25 2.15
CA ILE A 51 25.06 -11.07 1.29
C ILE A 51 26.47 -10.57 0.95
N GLU A 52 26.79 -10.57 -0.34
CA GLU A 52 27.91 -9.84 -0.93
C GLU A 52 27.49 -8.48 -1.46
N TRP A 53 28.42 -7.53 -1.37
CA TRP A 53 28.20 -6.15 -1.77
C TRP A 53 28.95 -5.86 -3.07
N LYS A 54 28.22 -5.73 -4.18
CA LYS A 54 28.82 -5.37 -5.48
C LYS A 54 28.58 -3.92 -5.80
N LYS A 55 29.65 -3.17 -6.07
CA LYS A 55 29.57 -1.78 -6.53
C LYS A 55 28.97 -1.75 -7.94
N ARG A 56 27.80 -1.13 -8.08
CA ARG A 56 27.13 -0.91 -9.36
C ARG A 56 26.75 0.56 -9.52
N LYS A 57 26.92 1.07 -10.74
CA LYS A 57 26.41 2.38 -11.13
C LYS A 57 24.89 2.29 -11.26
N LEU A 58 24.16 3.22 -10.66
CA LEU A 58 22.71 3.26 -10.82
C LEU A 58 22.36 3.77 -12.24
N PRO A 59 21.42 3.13 -12.95
CA PRO A 59 20.99 3.62 -14.26
C PRO A 59 20.43 5.05 -14.13
N GLY A 60 20.90 5.95 -15.00
CA GLY A 60 20.48 7.37 -15.02
C GLY A 60 21.06 8.26 -13.91
N LYS A 61 22.01 7.78 -13.08
CA LYS A 61 22.66 8.62 -12.05
C LYS A 61 24.18 8.47 -12.08
N LYS A 62 24.92 9.55 -11.79
CA LYS A 62 26.40 9.53 -11.61
C LYS A 62 26.84 8.85 -10.29
N GLN A 63 25.91 8.27 -9.53
CA GLN A 63 26.18 7.67 -8.22
C GLN A 63 26.39 6.15 -8.31
N TYR A 64 27.38 5.66 -7.59
CA TYR A 64 27.62 4.23 -7.37
C TYR A 64 26.93 3.79 -6.07
N ARG A 65 26.31 2.60 -6.09
CA ARG A 65 25.80 1.95 -4.88
C ARG A 65 26.26 0.51 -4.79
N LEU A 66 26.49 0.07 -3.56
CA LEU A 66 26.76 -1.33 -3.26
C LEU A 66 25.44 -2.08 -3.26
N LEU A 67 25.17 -2.90 -4.27
CA LEU A 67 23.95 -3.70 -4.32
C LEU A 67 24.17 -5.07 -3.67
N PRO A 68 23.20 -5.58 -2.89
CA PRO A 68 23.29 -6.91 -2.30
C PRO A 68 23.14 -7.98 -3.38
N LYS A 69 24.11 -8.89 -3.47
CA LYS A 69 24.09 -10.14 -4.22
C LYS A 69 24.20 -11.29 -3.22
N TYR A 70 23.47 -12.37 -3.41
CA TYR A 70 23.57 -13.54 -2.53
C TYR A 70 24.70 -14.48 -3.00
N LYS A 71 25.47 -15.02 -2.06
CA LYS A 71 26.53 -16.03 -2.28
C LYS A 71 25.95 -17.37 -2.72
N VAL A 72 24.85 -17.74 -2.07
CA VAL A 72 24.15 -19.01 -2.26
C VAL A 72 22.80 -18.72 -2.90
N ASP A 73 22.23 -19.69 -3.60
CA ASP A 73 20.84 -19.62 -3.99
C ASP A 73 19.93 -19.82 -2.77
N ILE A 74 19.62 -18.70 -2.12
CA ILE A 74 18.73 -18.59 -0.98
C ILE A 74 17.29 -19.02 -1.31
N HIS A 75 16.93 -19.10 -2.60
CA HIS A 75 15.61 -19.53 -3.05
C HIS A 75 15.53 -21.05 -3.33
N SER A 76 16.67 -21.75 -3.31
CA SER A 76 16.69 -23.20 -3.51
C SER A 76 15.94 -23.95 -2.40
N GLY A 77 15.20 -24.99 -2.79
CA GLY A 77 14.47 -25.85 -1.84
C GLY A 77 15.40 -26.55 -0.86
N LYS A 78 16.61 -26.94 -1.30
CA LYS A 78 17.64 -27.57 -0.46
C LYS A 78 18.11 -26.64 0.66
N TYR A 79 18.37 -25.37 0.35
CA TYR A 79 18.78 -24.38 1.35
C TYR A 79 17.67 -24.15 2.39
N ARG A 80 16.43 -23.98 1.94
CA ARG A 80 15.28 -23.80 2.84
C ARG A 80 15.05 -24.99 3.77
N ARG A 81 15.29 -26.22 3.28
CA ARG A 81 15.19 -27.43 4.09
C ARG A 81 16.27 -27.46 5.17
N ARG A 82 17.54 -27.25 4.82
CA ARG A 82 18.64 -27.17 5.80
C ARG A 82 18.42 -26.10 6.86
N LEU A 83 17.99 -24.91 6.44
CA LEU A 83 17.66 -23.80 7.36
C LEU A 83 16.53 -24.19 8.31
N ARG A 84 15.51 -24.89 7.79
CA ARG A 84 14.39 -25.38 8.61
C ARG A 84 14.86 -26.43 9.60
N ASP A 85 15.66 -27.40 9.18
CA ASP A 85 16.13 -28.51 10.00
C ASP A 85 16.99 -27.97 11.16
N SER A 86 17.92 -27.05 10.88
CA SER A 86 18.74 -26.38 11.91
C SER A 86 17.90 -25.59 12.93
N LEU A 87 16.78 -25.00 12.52
CA LEU A 87 15.90 -24.27 13.44
C LEU A 87 14.99 -25.18 14.25
N LEU A 88 14.85 -26.46 13.86
CA LEU A 88 14.00 -27.43 14.57
C LEU A 88 14.74 -28.13 15.72
N GLU A 89 16.07 -28.16 15.72
CA GLU A 89 16.88 -28.84 16.75
C GLU A 89 16.62 -28.28 18.17
N ASP A 90 16.47 -26.97 18.31
CA ASP A 90 16.21 -26.27 19.59
C ASP A 90 14.77 -25.73 19.69
N TRP A 91 13.76 -26.43 19.13
CA TRP A 91 12.41 -25.87 18.98
C TRP A 91 11.33 -26.63 19.75
N ASP A 92 10.85 -26.01 20.83
CA ASP A 92 9.84 -26.59 21.74
C ASP A 92 8.38 -26.46 21.27
N TYR A 93 8.13 -25.71 20.19
CA TYR A 93 6.77 -25.41 19.71
C TYR A 93 6.41 -26.18 18.43
N ALA A 94 5.17 -26.04 17.95
CA ALA A 94 4.77 -26.67 16.69
C ALA A 94 5.72 -26.28 15.53
N ALA A 95 6.19 -27.27 14.77
CA ALA A 95 7.19 -27.09 13.69
C ALA A 95 6.75 -26.08 12.60
N HIS A 96 5.45 -25.89 12.40
CA HIS A 96 4.93 -24.91 11.45
C HIS A 96 5.16 -23.46 11.87
N TRP A 97 5.53 -23.18 13.13
CA TRP A 97 5.98 -21.86 13.55
C TRP A 97 7.31 -21.48 12.90
N VAL A 98 8.22 -22.44 12.74
CA VAL A 98 9.50 -22.24 12.03
C VAL A 98 9.27 -21.86 10.57
N ASP A 99 8.35 -22.53 9.89
CA ASP A 99 7.95 -22.18 8.52
C ASP A 99 7.50 -20.72 8.41
N SER A 100 6.66 -20.30 9.36
CA SER A 100 6.19 -18.93 9.43
C SER A 100 7.33 -17.96 9.70
N ALA A 101 8.25 -18.29 10.61
CA ALA A 101 9.40 -17.46 10.95
C ALA A 101 10.30 -17.23 9.73
N ILE A 102 10.62 -18.31 8.99
CA ILE A 102 11.36 -18.24 7.72
C ILE A 102 10.64 -17.34 6.73
N LYS A 103 9.33 -17.55 6.50
CA LYS A 103 8.53 -16.72 5.58
C LYS A 103 8.57 -15.23 5.96
N THR A 104 8.45 -14.93 7.25
CA THR A 104 8.51 -13.56 7.79
C THR A 104 9.89 -12.93 7.60
N ALA A 105 10.97 -13.65 7.89
CA ALA A 105 12.34 -13.17 7.71
C ALA A 105 12.64 -12.82 6.24
N TYR A 106 12.26 -13.68 5.30
CA TYR A 106 12.39 -13.41 3.86
C TYR A 106 11.61 -12.17 3.43
N SER A 107 10.39 -11.98 3.95
CA SER A 107 9.57 -10.79 3.68
C SER A 107 10.22 -9.50 4.20
N ILE A 108 10.75 -9.53 5.43
CA ILE A 108 11.49 -8.41 6.03
C ILE A 108 12.71 -8.05 5.17
N LEU A 109 13.49 -9.05 4.76
CA LEU A 109 14.69 -8.83 3.94
C LEU A 109 14.35 -8.28 2.56
N LYS A 110 13.29 -8.79 1.91
CA LYS A 110 12.78 -8.29 0.63
C LYS A 110 12.37 -6.82 0.72
N SER A 111 11.63 -6.45 1.76
CA SER A 111 11.22 -5.06 2.02
C SER A 111 12.42 -4.15 2.28
N TRP A 112 13.37 -4.60 3.11
CA TRP A 112 14.60 -3.86 3.36
C TRP A 112 15.39 -3.63 2.07
N ARG A 113 15.56 -4.66 1.23
CA ARG A 113 16.28 -4.57 -0.05
C ARG A 113 15.63 -3.54 -0.99
N LYS A 114 14.30 -3.59 -1.15
CA LYS A 114 13.54 -2.62 -1.98
C LYS A 114 13.81 -1.18 -1.53
N ASN A 115 13.74 -0.93 -0.22
CA ASN A 115 13.93 0.42 0.33
C ASN A 115 15.40 0.87 0.32
N TYR A 116 16.35 -0.06 0.48
CA TYR A 116 17.79 0.21 0.32
C TYR A 116 18.13 0.61 -1.13
N VAL A 117 17.59 -0.13 -2.11
CA VAL A 117 17.77 0.20 -3.54
C VAL A 117 17.21 1.59 -3.86
N LYS A 118 16.05 1.96 -3.28
CA LYS A 118 15.47 3.30 -3.39
C LYS A 118 16.30 4.38 -2.67
N GLY A 119 17.11 4.02 -1.67
CA GLY A 119 17.93 4.94 -0.88
C GLY A 119 17.26 5.47 0.38
N GLU A 120 16.14 4.87 0.79
CA GLU A 120 15.40 5.23 1.99
C GLU A 120 15.97 4.57 3.25
N ARG A 121 16.78 3.52 3.09
CA ARG A 121 17.43 2.79 4.20
C ARG A 121 18.94 2.72 4.04
N LYS A 122 19.64 2.70 5.17
CA LYS A 122 21.09 2.52 5.28
C LYS A 122 21.48 1.03 5.26
N ARG A 123 22.79 0.76 5.11
CA ARG A 123 23.42 -0.57 5.15
C ARG A 123 23.45 -1.15 6.58
N ARG A 124 22.28 -1.29 7.20
CA ARG A 124 22.13 -1.92 8.52
C ARG A 124 21.22 -3.13 8.39
N ARG A 125 21.61 -4.23 9.01
CA ARG A 125 20.81 -5.46 9.09
C ARG A 125 19.43 -5.15 9.66
N PRO A 126 18.33 -5.58 9.01
CA PRO A 126 17.01 -5.48 9.61
C PRO A 126 16.90 -6.46 10.80
N THR A 127 16.25 -6.03 11.88
CA THR A 127 16.05 -6.85 13.09
C THR A 127 14.58 -6.75 13.52
N ALA A 128 13.96 -7.89 13.83
CA ALA A 128 12.63 -7.92 14.42
C ALA A 128 12.73 -7.55 15.91
N ARG A 129 12.38 -6.30 16.25
CA ARG A 129 12.41 -5.80 17.63
C ARG A 129 11.07 -5.95 18.37
N ARG A 130 9.98 -5.97 17.62
CA ARG A 130 8.63 -6.06 18.18
C ARG A 130 8.27 -7.52 18.36
N LEU A 131 7.59 -7.84 19.45
CA LEU A 131 6.98 -9.14 19.68
C LEU A 131 5.73 -9.24 18.83
N PHE A 132 5.80 -10.10 17.83
CA PHE A 132 4.65 -10.48 17.02
C PHE A 132 4.92 -11.84 16.41
N VAL A 133 3.85 -12.57 16.14
CA VAL A 133 3.87 -13.85 15.47
C VAL A 133 2.89 -13.79 14.32
N ARG A 134 3.27 -14.36 13.16
CA ARG A 134 2.33 -14.59 12.06
C ARG A 134 1.87 -16.04 12.13
N ALA A 135 0.60 -16.26 12.40
CA ALA A 135 0.06 -17.62 12.46
C ALA A 135 -0.23 -18.13 11.05
N LYS A 136 0.36 -19.28 10.73
CA LYS A 136 0.07 -20.00 9.49
C LYS A 136 -1.32 -20.61 9.59
N GLN A 137 -2.06 -20.71 8.49
CA GLN A 137 -3.42 -21.28 8.48
C GLN A 137 -3.50 -22.67 9.11
N THR A 138 -2.46 -23.49 8.96
CA THR A 138 -2.38 -24.84 9.56
C THR A 138 -2.38 -24.85 11.10
N LEU A 139 -2.07 -23.73 11.74
CA LEU A 139 -2.00 -23.59 13.20
C LEU A 139 -3.28 -22.99 13.78
N ILE A 140 -4.29 -22.77 12.95
CA ILE A 140 -5.47 -21.97 13.28
C ILE A 140 -6.72 -22.75 12.91
N LYS A 141 -7.69 -22.76 13.82
CA LYS A 141 -9.04 -23.23 13.53
C LYS A 141 -10.04 -22.25 14.10
N LEU A 142 -11.08 -21.92 13.33
CA LEU A 142 -12.25 -21.20 13.86
C LEU A 142 -13.20 -22.23 14.45
N GLU A 143 -13.50 -22.07 15.74
CA GLU A 143 -14.51 -22.85 16.45
C GLU A 143 -15.58 -21.88 16.94
N GLY A 144 -16.57 -21.62 16.08
CA GLY A 144 -17.62 -20.63 16.31
C GLY A 144 -17.06 -19.22 16.47
N GLU A 145 -17.10 -18.69 17.70
CA GLU A 145 -16.61 -17.35 18.03
C GLU A 145 -15.19 -17.32 18.60
N LYS A 146 -14.55 -18.49 18.76
CA LYS A 146 -13.18 -18.61 19.29
C LYS A 146 -12.21 -19.00 18.19
N LEU A 147 -11.03 -18.37 18.22
CA LEU A 147 -9.91 -18.73 17.37
C LEU A 147 -8.98 -19.68 18.13
N ARG A 148 -8.97 -20.95 17.73
CA ARG A 148 -8.07 -21.95 18.29
C ARG A 148 -6.69 -21.82 17.65
N LEU A 149 -5.67 -21.61 18.46
CA LEU A 149 -4.27 -21.53 18.06
C LEU A 149 -3.48 -22.71 18.62
N THR A 150 -2.80 -23.44 17.75
CA THR A 150 -1.90 -24.54 18.17
C THR A 150 -0.54 -23.98 18.57
N VAL A 151 -0.19 -24.04 19.86
CA VAL A 151 1.10 -23.58 20.38
C VAL A 151 2.12 -24.71 20.30
N LYS A 152 1.80 -25.84 20.94
CA LYS A 152 2.53 -27.12 20.83
C LYS A 152 1.64 -28.19 20.23
N PRO A 153 2.18 -29.32 19.75
CA PRO A 153 1.35 -30.48 19.41
C PRO A 153 0.43 -30.82 20.59
N ALA A 154 -0.88 -30.89 20.33
CA ALA A 154 -1.94 -31.10 21.33
C ALA A 154 -2.17 -29.99 22.39
N GLU A 155 -1.45 -28.87 22.34
CA GLU A 155 -1.65 -27.71 23.23
C GLU A 155 -2.25 -26.53 22.46
N TYR A 156 -3.44 -26.10 22.86
CA TYR A 156 -4.22 -25.08 22.16
C TYR A 156 -4.53 -23.87 23.05
N VAL A 157 -4.35 -22.67 22.50
CA VAL A 157 -4.78 -21.41 23.10
C VAL A 157 -6.01 -20.92 22.35
N TYR A 158 -7.05 -20.54 23.08
CA TYR A 158 -8.28 -20.01 22.51
C TYR A 158 -8.32 -18.50 22.66
N LEU A 159 -8.39 -17.79 21.53
CA LEU A 159 -8.61 -16.35 21.53
C LEU A 159 -10.08 -16.05 21.29
N ASP A 160 -10.68 -15.32 22.22
CA ASP A 160 -12.06 -14.89 22.09
C ASP A 160 -12.19 -13.79 21.03
N LEU A 161 -13.07 -14.01 20.04
CA LEU A 161 -13.40 -13.05 18.98
C LEU A 161 -14.84 -12.51 19.11
N SER A 162 -15.52 -12.72 20.23
CA SER A 162 -16.91 -12.28 20.45
C SER A 162 -17.05 -10.75 20.45
N ALA A 163 -16.03 -10.00 20.89
CA ALA A 163 -16.02 -8.52 20.89
C ALA A 163 -15.76 -7.90 19.48
N ARG A 164 -16.35 -8.47 18.42
CA ARG A 164 -16.14 -8.06 17.02
C ARG A 164 -17.21 -7.12 16.50
N HIS A 165 -16.81 -6.15 15.68
CA HIS A 165 -17.70 -5.25 14.94
C HIS A 165 -17.90 -5.67 13.47
N PHE A 166 -17.44 -6.87 13.11
CA PHE A 166 -17.43 -7.36 11.73
C PHE A 166 -17.86 -8.85 11.69
N LYS A 167 -18.33 -9.31 10.54
CA LYS A 167 -18.74 -10.70 10.32
C LYS A 167 -17.52 -11.59 10.09
N LEU A 168 -17.47 -12.74 10.76
CA LEU A 168 -16.45 -13.77 10.50
C LEU A 168 -16.89 -14.64 9.31
N PRO A 169 -15.96 -15.10 8.47
CA PRO A 169 -16.23 -16.17 7.51
C PRO A 169 -16.56 -17.47 8.24
N SER A 170 -17.35 -18.32 7.59
CA SER A 170 -17.73 -19.65 8.10
C SER A 170 -16.54 -20.60 8.26
N GLU A 171 -15.48 -20.43 7.45
CA GLU A 171 -14.31 -21.31 7.40
C GLU A 171 -12.97 -20.56 7.32
N VAL A 172 -11.90 -21.22 7.80
CA VAL A 172 -10.51 -20.76 7.64
C VAL A 172 -9.97 -21.27 6.31
N SER A 173 -9.98 -20.44 5.26
CA SER A 173 -9.38 -20.79 3.97
C SER A 173 -8.52 -19.64 3.42
N SER A 174 -7.66 -19.95 2.43
CA SER A 174 -6.91 -18.94 1.65
C SER A 174 -7.79 -17.89 0.98
N SER A 175 -9.09 -18.17 0.83
CA SER A 175 -10.08 -17.26 0.27
C SER A 175 -10.94 -16.55 1.34
N ALA A 176 -10.77 -16.89 2.63
CA ALA A 176 -11.62 -16.41 3.73
C ALA A 176 -10.81 -15.73 4.86
N LEU A 177 -9.96 -16.48 5.56
CA LEU A 177 -9.06 -15.95 6.60
C LEU A 177 -7.60 -16.11 6.18
N GLY A 178 -6.92 -14.98 5.97
CA GLY A 178 -5.48 -14.96 5.76
C GLY A 178 -4.70 -15.28 7.04
N GLU A 179 -3.38 -15.29 6.94
CA GLU A 179 -2.47 -15.52 8.07
C GLU A 179 -2.51 -14.35 9.08
N PRO A 180 -3.12 -14.50 10.27
CA PRO A 180 -3.24 -13.41 11.21
C PRO A 180 -1.92 -13.10 11.91
N VAL A 181 -1.80 -11.85 12.36
CA VAL A 181 -0.64 -11.37 13.10
C VAL A 181 -1.04 -11.14 14.54
N ILE A 182 -0.45 -11.91 15.44
CA ILE A 182 -0.72 -11.87 16.87
C ILE A 182 0.40 -11.09 17.54
N THR A 183 0.03 -10.18 18.44
CA THR A 183 0.92 -9.38 19.30
C THR A 183 0.52 -9.65 20.75
N PRO A 184 1.30 -9.25 21.77
CA PRO A 184 0.95 -9.54 23.16
C PRO A 184 -0.45 -9.03 23.58
N GLU A 185 -0.90 -7.93 23.00
CA GLU A 185 -2.16 -7.28 23.38
C GLU A 185 -3.30 -7.47 22.37
N LYS A 186 -2.96 -7.79 21.11
CA LYS A 186 -3.88 -7.66 19.97
C LYS A 186 -3.63 -8.71 18.91
N VAL A 187 -4.73 -9.13 18.28
CA VAL A 187 -4.73 -9.98 17.10
C VAL A 187 -5.21 -9.18 15.90
N HIS A 188 -4.42 -9.22 14.83
CA HIS A 188 -4.76 -8.65 13.53
C HIS A 188 -5.23 -9.77 12.61
N LEU A 189 -6.53 -9.79 12.30
CA LEU A 189 -7.19 -10.78 11.44
C LEU A 189 -7.34 -10.21 10.02
N PRO A 190 -6.59 -10.70 9.03
CA PRO A 190 -6.81 -10.41 7.64
C PRO A 190 -7.93 -11.29 7.09
N ILE A 191 -9.04 -10.67 6.71
CA ILE A 191 -10.24 -11.33 6.18
C ILE A 191 -10.36 -10.94 4.71
N HIS A 192 -10.52 -11.95 3.86
CA HIS A 192 -10.90 -11.76 2.47
C HIS A 192 -12.41 -11.48 2.45
N CYS A 193 -12.78 -10.27 2.08
CA CYS A 193 -14.16 -9.93 1.80
C CYS A 193 -14.38 -10.02 0.30
N GLU A 194 -15.49 -10.63 -0.12
CA GLU A 194 -15.93 -10.55 -1.50
C GLU A 194 -16.21 -9.10 -1.88
N ASP A 195 -15.67 -8.67 -3.02
CA ASP A 195 -15.96 -7.35 -3.55
C ASP A 195 -17.41 -7.29 -4.01
N THR A 196 -18.24 -6.61 -3.24
CA THR A 196 -19.60 -6.20 -3.64
C THR A 196 -19.60 -5.16 -4.77
N GLN A 197 -18.45 -4.94 -5.44
CA GLN A 197 -18.25 -3.96 -6.50
C GLN A 197 -18.32 -4.56 -7.91
N SER A 198 -18.74 -5.83 -8.04
CA SER A 198 -18.82 -6.56 -9.32
C SER A 198 -19.81 -6.00 -10.35
N GLY A 199 -20.48 -4.87 -10.08
CA GLY A 199 -21.39 -4.19 -11.01
C GLY A 199 -21.12 -2.70 -11.21
N LYS A 200 -19.99 -2.16 -10.73
CA LYS A 200 -19.68 -0.72 -10.90
C LYS A 200 -18.66 -0.48 -12.02
N PRO A 201 -18.82 0.58 -12.82
CA PRO A 201 -17.92 0.85 -13.94
C PRO A 201 -16.49 1.13 -13.50
N ALA A 202 -15.57 0.89 -14.42
CA ALA A 202 -14.21 1.41 -14.35
C ALA A 202 -14.22 2.91 -14.69
N VAL A 203 -13.61 3.74 -13.84
CA VAL A 203 -13.46 5.18 -14.07
C VAL A 203 -11.98 5.54 -14.07
N ALA A 204 -11.51 6.21 -15.13
CA ALA A 204 -10.20 6.83 -15.19
C ALA A 204 -10.27 8.25 -14.66
N TRP A 205 -9.38 8.62 -13.74
CA TRP A 205 -9.36 9.92 -13.07
C TRP A 205 -8.08 10.70 -13.38
N ASP A 206 -8.27 11.94 -13.84
CA ASP A 206 -7.22 12.92 -14.09
C ASP A 206 -7.25 14.04 -13.03
N PHE A 207 -6.07 14.41 -12.54
CA PHE A 207 -5.90 15.43 -11.51
C PHE A 207 -5.51 16.77 -12.13
N ASN A 208 -6.48 17.67 -12.16
CA ASN A 208 -6.25 19.08 -12.42
C ASN A 208 -5.89 19.85 -11.13
N LEU A 209 -5.40 21.09 -11.27
CA LEU A 209 -4.96 21.91 -10.12
C LEU A 209 -6.08 22.18 -9.10
N LEU A 210 -7.32 22.30 -9.58
CA LEU A 210 -8.50 22.66 -8.79
C LEU A 210 -9.71 21.76 -9.07
N SER A 211 -9.57 20.73 -9.90
CA SER A 211 -10.61 19.73 -10.12
C SER A 211 -9.99 18.34 -10.24
N LEU A 212 -10.80 17.33 -9.99
CA LEU A 212 -10.50 15.93 -10.23
C LEU A 212 -11.57 15.44 -11.21
N ASP A 213 -11.15 15.14 -12.43
CA ASP A 213 -12.03 14.87 -13.55
C ASP A 213 -11.96 13.37 -13.87
N GLY A 214 -13.10 12.70 -13.84
CA GLY A 214 -13.26 11.27 -14.04
C GLY A 214 -14.01 10.99 -15.34
N TYR A 215 -13.56 10.00 -16.10
CA TYR A 215 -14.23 9.53 -17.31
C TYR A 215 -14.50 8.03 -17.22
N SER A 216 -15.70 7.63 -17.63
CA SER A 216 -16.06 6.24 -17.85
C SER A 216 -17.02 6.12 -19.04
N PRO A 217 -16.89 5.06 -19.85
CA PRO A 217 -17.81 4.80 -20.96
C PRO A 217 -19.28 4.68 -20.53
N GLU A 218 -19.54 4.23 -19.29
CA GLU A 218 -20.89 3.96 -18.79
C GLU A 218 -21.49 5.12 -17.96
N THR A 219 -20.65 5.86 -17.23
CA THR A 219 -21.09 6.92 -16.31
C THR A 219 -20.85 8.35 -16.83
N ALA A 220 -20.29 8.48 -18.05
CA ALA A 220 -19.91 9.74 -18.66
C ALA A 220 -18.90 10.55 -17.80
N TRP A 221 -18.82 11.86 -18.02
CA TRP A 221 -17.84 12.75 -17.38
C TRP A 221 -18.29 13.16 -15.97
N VAL A 222 -17.43 12.93 -14.98
CA VAL A 222 -17.64 13.33 -13.60
C VAL A 222 -16.58 14.34 -13.18
N ARG A 223 -16.98 15.52 -12.73
CA ARG A 223 -16.07 16.56 -12.25
C ARG A 223 -16.23 16.79 -10.75
N ILE A 224 -15.16 16.57 -10.00
CA ILE A 224 -15.10 16.85 -8.56
C ILE A 224 -14.31 18.14 -8.34
N ASP A 225 -14.95 19.14 -7.74
CA ASP A 225 -14.27 20.40 -7.38
C ASP A 225 -13.35 20.21 -6.15
N THR A 226 -12.06 20.53 -6.31
CA THR A 226 -11.07 20.47 -5.22
C THR A 226 -10.67 21.86 -4.69
N LYS A 227 -11.35 22.94 -5.13
CA LYS A 227 -11.10 24.32 -4.65
C LYS A 227 -11.18 24.44 -3.13
N LYS A 228 -12.14 23.77 -2.48
CA LYS A 228 -12.28 23.78 -1.01
C LYS A 228 -11.02 23.23 -0.32
N LEU A 229 -10.46 22.14 -0.86
CA LEU A 229 -9.20 21.56 -0.36
C LEU A 229 -8.02 22.51 -0.58
N ALA A 230 -7.92 23.12 -1.77
CA ALA A 230 -6.89 24.10 -2.07
C ALA A 230 -6.98 25.33 -1.13
N SER A 231 -8.18 25.81 -0.84
CA SER A 231 -8.43 26.93 0.08
C SER A 231 -7.99 26.62 1.52
N VAL A 232 -8.17 25.38 1.99
CA VAL A 232 -7.66 24.94 3.30
C VAL A 232 -6.13 25.07 3.36
N HIS A 233 -5.41 24.68 2.30
CA HIS A 233 -3.95 24.84 2.25
C HIS A 233 -3.52 26.30 2.15
N ILE A 234 -4.22 27.12 1.37
CA ILE A 234 -3.89 28.55 1.21
C ILE A 234 -4.07 29.29 2.55
N SER A 235 -5.25 29.19 3.16
CA SER A 235 -5.55 29.84 4.43
C SER A 235 -4.65 29.35 5.59
N SER A 236 -4.28 28.07 5.58
CA SER A 236 -3.34 27.53 6.57
C SER A 236 -1.91 28.00 6.33
N PHE A 237 -1.49 28.14 5.07
CA PHE A 237 -0.18 28.67 4.71
C PHE A 237 -0.02 30.12 5.16
N GLU A 238 -1.02 30.96 4.93
CA GLU A 238 -1.03 32.37 5.38
C GLU A 238 -0.86 32.48 6.89
N LYS A 239 -1.61 31.67 7.65
CA LYS A 239 -1.51 31.60 9.12
C LYS A 239 -0.15 31.09 9.61
N ARG A 240 0.50 30.21 8.86
CA ARG A 240 1.82 29.66 9.22
C ARG A 240 2.98 30.57 8.82
N ARG A 241 2.85 31.39 7.78
CA ARG A 241 3.95 32.16 7.20
C ARG A 241 4.65 33.09 8.20
N SER A 242 3.88 33.79 9.04
CA SER A 242 4.41 34.68 10.08
C SER A 242 5.03 33.90 11.25
N VAL A 243 4.37 32.82 11.67
CA VAL A 243 4.81 31.96 12.78
C VAL A 243 6.07 31.18 12.43
N GLN A 244 6.22 30.74 11.17
CA GLN A 244 7.37 29.94 10.72
C GLN A 244 8.69 30.71 10.83
N ARG A 245 8.69 32.02 10.55
CA ARG A 245 9.87 32.89 10.74
C ARG A 245 10.31 32.98 12.20
N LYS A 246 9.36 32.95 13.13
CA LYS A 246 9.62 33.03 14.59
C LYS A 246 9.88 31.65 15.21
N ALA A 247 9.51 30.57 14.53
CA ALA A 247 9.63 29.20 15.02
C ALA A 247 11.07 28.69 15.07
N SER A 248 12.02 29.25 14.30
CA SER A 248 13.43 28.91 14.43
C SER A 248 13.99 29.31 15.81
N HIS A 249 13.54 30.44 16.35
CA HIS A 249 14.13 31.05 17.56
C HIS A 249 13.33 30.83 18.85
N SER A 250 12.07 30.33 18.79
CA SER A 250 11.22 30.19 19.98
C SER A 250 10.51 28.83 20.08
N LYS A 251 10.65 28.17 21.24
CA LYS A 251 9.92 26.93 21.58
C LYS A 251 8.39 27.15 21.59
N LYS A 252 7.91 28.33 22.00
CA LYS A 252 6.47 28.69 22.01
C LYS A 252 5.93 28.81 20.58
N ALA A 253 6.67 29.46 19.68
CA ALA A 253 6.31 29.55 18.26
C ALA A 253 6.32 28.17 17.57
N LYS A 254 7.24 27.27 17.90
CA LYS A 254 7.22 25.86 17.42
C LYS A 254 5.94 25.14 17.85
N ARG A 255 5.50 25.31 19.10
CA ARG A 255 4.26 24.71 19.62
C ARG A 255 3.03 25.23 18.86
N VAL A 256 2.97 26.54 18.59
CA VAL A 256 1.90 27.17 17.80
C VAL A 256 1.91 26.66 16.34
N LEU A 257 3.07 26.58 15.70
CA LEU A 257 3.22 26.04 14.35
C LEU A 257 2.75 24.59 14.27
N SER A 258 3.08 23.76 15.26
CA SER A 258 2.62 22.37 15.35
C SER A 258 1.11 22.28 15.50
N LYS A 259 0.49 23.14 16.33
CA LYS A 259 -0.97 23.22 16.49
C LYS A 259 -1.65 23.54 15.16
N TYR A 260 -1.21 24.57 14.43
CA TYR A 260 -1.77 24.90 13.11
C TYR A 260 -1.52 23.81 12.06
N SER A 261 -0.33 23.19 12.06
CA SER A 261 -0.02 22.09 11.14
C SER A 261 -0.87 20.84 11.41
N LYS A 262 -1.24 20.57 12.68
CA LYS A 262 -2.20 19.50 13.02
C LYS A 262 -3.61 19.87 12.51
N ARG A 263 -4.05 21.11 12.71
CA ARG A 263 -5.37 21.60 12.26
C ARG A 263 -5.52 21.52 10.73
N GLU A 264 -4.51 21.96 9.98
CA GLU A 264 -4.49 21.86 8.52
C GLU A 264 -4.62 20.41 8.07
N ARG A 265 -3.78 19.51 8.61
CA ARG A 265 -3.83 18.08 8.26
C ARG A 265 -5.20 17.47 8.55
N ASN A 266 -5.83 17.81 9.67
CA ASN A 266 -7.15 17.27 10.01
C ASN A 266 -8.24 17.78 9.05
N ARG A 267 -8.21 19.06 8.67
CA ARG A 267 -9.17 19.64 7.71
C ARG A 267 -8.97 19.10 6.30
N ALA A 268 -7.72 19.05 5.82
CA ALA A 268 -7.39 18.49 4.52
C ALA A 268 -7.80 17.01 4.46
N ARG A 269 -7.51 16.24 5.51
CA ARG A 269 -7.91 14.83 5.60
C ARG A 269 -9.42 14.63 5.53
N LYS A 270 -10.23 15.52 6.12
CA LYS A 270 -11.70 15.46 5.98
C LYS A 270 -12.12 15.51 4.51
N HIS A 271 -11.65 16.50 3.76
CA HIS A 271 -11.96 16.63 2.33
C HIS A 271 -11.41 15.49 1.48
N GLN A 272 -10.19 15.01 1.77
CA GLN A 272 -9.62 13.85 1.09
C GLN A 272 -10.48 12.60 1.29
N LEU A 273 -11.01 12.38 2.51
CA LEU A 273 -11.88 11.25 2.81
C LEU A 273 -13.25 11.37 2.15
N GLU A 274 -13.80 12.58 2.05
CA GLU A 274 -15.04 12.90 1.32
C GLU A 274 -14.87 12.61 -0.18
N ILE A 275 -13.82 13.14 -0.82
CA ILE A 275 -13.50 12.86 -2.23
C ILE A 275 -13.37 11.35 -2.45
N ALA A 276 -12.62 10.65 -1.59
CA ALA A 276 -12.46 9.21 -1.71
C ALA A 276 -13.76 8.42 -1.50
N ARG A 277 -14.72 8.93 -0.72
CA ARG A 277 -16.05 8.31 -0.59
C ARG A 277 -16.86 8.47 -1.87
N VAL A 278 -16.87 9.68 -2.44
CA VAL A 278 -17.56 9.97 -3.72
C VAL A 278 -17.04 9.07 -4.83
N ILE A 279 -15.71 8.94 -4.96
CA ILE A 279 -15.10 8.04 -5.94
C ILE A 279 -15.57 6.61 -5.71
N GLN A 280 -15.48 6.09 -4.48
CA GLN A 280 -15.91 4.72 -4.16
C GLN A 280 -17.42 4.46 -4.38
N SER A 281 -18.26 5.48 -4.22
CA SER A 281 -19.68 5.34 -4.57
C SER A 281 -19.90 5.18 -6.07
N LEU A 282 -19.08 5.84 -6.89
CA LEU A 282 -19.25 5.91 -8.35
C LEU A 282 -18.60 4.75 -9.11
N CYS A 283 -17.50 4.17 -8.62
CA CYS A 283 -16.70 3.22 -9.39
C CYS A 283 -16.30 1.96 -8.61
N GLY A 284 -16.10 0.88 -9.37
CA GLY A 284 -15.59 -0.41 -8.88
C GLY A 284 -14.09 -0.56 -9.11
N SER A 285 -13.59 0.01 -10.22
CA SER A 285 -12.15 0.12 -10.46
C SER A 285 -11.76 1.55 -10.84
N VAL A 286 -10.57 1.96 -10.42
CA VAL A 286 -10.06 3.32 -10.52
C VAL A 286 -8.74 3.32 -11.25
N GLY A 287 -8.71 3.93 -12.43
CA GLY A 287 -7.46 4.35 -13.07
C GLY A 287 -7.04 5.70 -12.50
N LEU A 288 -5.84 5.83 -11.96
CA LEU A 288 -5.26 7.11 -11.56
C LEU A 288 -3.99 7.36 -12.37
N GLU A 289 -3.72 8.59 -12.74
CA GLU A 289 -2.42 8.92 -13.36
C GLU A 289 -1.27 8.82 -12.34
N GLU A 290 -0.16 8.17 -12.72
CA GLU A 290 1.07 8.16 -11.94
C GLU A 290 1.79 9.52 -12.04
N LEU A 291 1.22 10.53 -11.38
CA LEU A 291 1.86 11.84 -11.34
C LEU A 291 3.15 11.78 -10.51
N LYS A 292 4.16 12.58 -10.83
CA LYS A 292 5.37 12.69 -9.99
C LYS A 292 5.61 14.16 -9.73
N LYS A 293 5.21 14.65 -8.54
CA LYS A 293 5.37 16.07 -8.15
C LYS A 293 6.77 16.61 -8.45
N HIS A 294 7.81 15.81 -8.21
CA HIS A 294 9.21 16.21 -8.45
C HIS A 294 9.52 16.48 -9.92
N GLY A 295 8.89 15.78 -10.86
CA GLY A 295 9.05 16.00 -12.30
C GLY A 295 8.25 17.19 -12.84
N MET A 296 7.26 17.68 -12.08
CA MET A 296 6.41 18.81 -12.45
C MET A 296 6.93 20.17 -11.97
N TYR A 297 7.98 20.19 -11.14
CA TYR A 297 8.54 21.44 -10.65
C TYR A 297 9.34 22.15 -11.74
N THR A 298 9.08 23.45 -11.90
CA THR A 298 9.74 24.32 -12.87
C THR A 298 10.58 25.38 -12.15
N ARG A 299 11.17 26.32 -12.89
CA ARG A 299 11.87 27.48 -12.29
C ARG A 299 10.90 28.47 -11.63
N SER A 300 9.58 28.36 -11.87
CA SER A 300 8.60 29.28 -11.31
C SER A 300 8.23 28.96 -9.85
N ARG A 301 8.49 29.92 -8.96
CA ARG A 301 8.16 29.82 -7.52
C ARG A 301 6.65 29.80 -7.25
N VAL A 302 5.85 30.35 -8.15
CA VAL A 302 4.38 30.38 -8.03
C VAL A 302 3.81 29.02 -8.41
N TRP A 303 4.24 28.50 -9.58
CA TRP A 303 3.88 27.18 -10.06
C TRP A 303 4.23 26.08 -9.04
N ASN A 304 5.46 26.07 -8.54
CA ASN A 304 5.91 25.07 -7.56
C ASN A 304 5.09 25.13 -6.26
N ARG A 305 4.63 26.32 -5.85
CA ARG A 305 3.75 26.47 -4.70
C ARG A 305 2.36 25.89 -4.98
N MET A 306 1.81 26.07 -6.16
CA MET A 306 0.54 25.45 -6.55
C MET A 306 0.64 23.92 -6.56
N ILE A 307 1.65 23.36 -7.23
CA ILE A 307 1.91 21.90 -7.25
C ILE A 307 2.16 21.33 -5.85
N SER A 308 2.82 22.07 -4.97
CA SER A 308 3.07 21.60 -3.60
C SER A 308 1.77 21.37 -2.81
N ARG A 309 0.73 22.17 -3.07
CA ARG A 309 -0.57 22.16 -2.38
C ARG A 309 -1.53 21.09 -2.90
N SER A 310 -1.26 20.48 -4.05
CA SER A 310 -2.13 19.41 -4.58
C SER A 310 -1.98 18.14 -3.74
N ASP A 311 -3.07 17.42 -3.48
CA ASP A 311 -3.10 16.31 -2.53
C ASP A 311 -3.25 14.93 -3.19
N TRP A 312 -2.98 14.85 -4.49
CA TRP A 312 -3.23 13.66 -5.32
C TRP A 312 -2.63 12.37 -4.73
N ARG A 313 -1.38 12.37 -4.22
CA ARG A 313 -0.77 11.21 -3.54
C ARG A 313 -1.48 10.80 -2.26
N SER A 314 -2.04 11.76 -1.55
CA SER A 314 -2.76 11.49 -0.30
C SER A 314 -4.09 10.82 -0.63
N ILE A 315 -4.80 11.30 -1.65
CA ILE A 315 -6.05 10.72 -2.15
C ILE A 315 -5.81 9.32 -2.74
N ALA A 316 -4.80 9.15 -3.60
CA ALA A 316 -4.42 7.86 -4.17
C ALA A 316 -4.13 6.82 -3.09
N ARG A 317 -3.36 7.18 -2.05
CA ARG A 317 -3.10 6.28 -0.90
C ARG A 317 -4.35 5.92 -0.12
N ILE A 318 -5.29 6.85 0.02
CA ILE A 318 -6.57 6.57 0.70
C ILE A 318 -7.41 5.61 -0.15
N LEU A 319 -7.45 5.79 -1.47
CA LEU A 319 -8.16 4.92 -2.41
C LEU A 319 -7.57 3.51 -2.42
N VAL A 320 -6.25 3.38 -2.56
CA VAL A 320 -5.54 2.09 -2.46
C VAL A 320 -5.82 1.41 -1.11
N GLY A 321 -5.84 2.18 -0.01
CA GLY A 321 -6.16 1.65 1.30
C GLY A 321 -7.62 1.19 1.48
N ARG A 322 -8.57 1.71 0.68
CA ARG A 322 -9.99 1.37 0.76
C ARG A 322 -10.44 0.29 -0.23
N MET A 323 -9.88 0.30 -1.45
CA MET A 323 -10.27 -0.57 -2.56
C MET A 323 -9.19 -1.60 -2.92
N GLY A 324 -8.06 -1.60 -2.21
CA GLY A 324 -6.93 -2.47 -2.48
C GLY A 324 -6.09 -2.02 -3.68
N GLU A 325 -4.87 -2.56 -3.77
CA GLU A 325 -3.95 -2.31 -4.91
C GLU A 325 -4.49 -2.87 -6.24
N ALA A 326 -5.43 -3.82 -6.20
CA ALA A 326 -6.05 -4.41 -7.40
C ALA A 326 -7.15 -3.52 -8.00
N GLY A 327 -7.90 -2.80 -7.16
CA GLY A 327 -8.96 -1.89 -7.59
C GLY A 327 -8.44 -0.53 -8.06
N VAL A 328 -7.21 -0.15 -7.71
CA VAL A 328 -6.58 1.11 -8.13
C VAL A 328 -5.37 0.84 -9.00
N LYS A 329 -5.45 1.16 -10.29
CA LYS A 329 -4.32 1.07 -11.22
C LYS A 329 -3.72 2.45 -11.44
N GLU A 330 -2.46 2.63 -11.07
CA GLU A 330 -1.68 3.80 -11.49
C GLU A 330 -1.26 3.58 -12.97
N LEU A 331 -1.76 4.44 -13.86
CA LEU A 331 -1.48 4.42 -15.30
C LEU A 331 -0.34 5.39 -15.62
N ASP A 332 0.57 4.99 -16.51
CA ASP A 332 1.66 5.85 -16.97
C ASP A 332 1.08 7.02 -17.80
N PRO A 333 1.32 8.29 -17.42
CA PRO A 333 0.82 9.45 -18.18
C PRO A 333 1.58 9.71 -19.49
N TYR A 334 2.58 8.90 -19.85
CA TYR A 334 3.39 9.13 -21.05
C TYR A 334 2.60 8.86 -22.36
N GLY A 335 2.56 9.84 -23.27
CA GLY A 335 2.00 9.70 -24.62
C GLY A 335 0.50 10.02 -24.77
N SER A 336 -0.26 10.02 -23.67
CA SER A 336 -1.72 10.26 -23.69
C SER A 336 -2.14 11.66 -24.15
N SER A 337 -1.21 12.62 -24.21
CA SER A 337 -1.46 13.98 -24.74
C SER A 337 -1.11 14.14 -26.21
N PHE A 338 -0.35 13.19 -26.78
CA PHE A 338 0.14 13.24 -28.16
C PHE A 338 -0.74 12.43 -29.10
N TYR A 339 -1.33 11.33 -28.62
CA TYR A 339 -2.15 10.43 -29.43
C TYR A 339 -3.64 10.80 -29.40
N CYS A 340 -4.26 10.86 -30.58
CA CYS A 340 -5.70 11.06 -30.70
C CYS A 340 -6.49 9.85 -30.17
N SER A 341 -7.42 10.07 -29.23
CA SER A 341 -8.25 9.00 -28.63
C SER A 341 -9.13 8.24 -29.65
N ARG A 342 -9.42 8.86 -30.80
CA ARG A 342 -10.23 8.23 -31.87
C ARG A 342 -9.43 7.45 -32.92
N CYS A 343 -8.22 7.89 -33.26
CA CYS A 343 -7.48 7.34 -34.42
C CYS A 343 -6.00 7.05 -34.14
N GLY A 344 -5.49 7.36 -32.95
CA GLY A 344 -4.10 7.10 -32.56
C GLY A 344 -3.06 8.00 -33.24
N TRP A 345 -3.45 9.06 -33.93
CA TRP A 345 -2.52 9.98 -34.60
C TRP A 345 -1.66 10.76 -33.59
N GLU A 346 -0.35 10.85 -33.83
CA GLU A 346 0.62 11.59 -33.02
C GLU A 346 0.71 13.06 -33.46
N ASN A 347 0.18 13.97 -32.65
CA ASN A 347 0.28 15.41 -32.90
C ASN A 347 1.56 15.98 -32.26
N LYS A 348 2.46 16.52 -33.09
CA LYS A 348 3.77 17.07 -32.65
C LYS A 348 3.67 18.47 -32.04
N ASP A 349 2.65 19.26 -32.40
CA ASP A 349 2.45 20.63 -31.92
C ASP A 349 1.23 20.73 -31.00
N LEU A 350 1.46 20.94 -29.69
CA LEU A 350 0.41 21.03 -28.67
C LEU A 350 0.18 22.46 -28.15
N ASN A 351 0.30 23.47 -29.01
CA ASN A 351 0.10 24.87 -28.64
C ASN A 351 -1.38 25.27 -28.78
N GLY A 352 -2.15 25.21 -27.69
CA GLY A 352 -3.52 25.73 -27.65
C GLY A 352 -4.43 25.08 -26.60
N ALA A 353 -5.52 25.77 -26.24
CA ALA A 353 -6.56 25.29 -25.32
C ALA A 353 -7.46 24.20 -25.93
N VAL A 354 -7.46 24.08 -27.26
CA VAL A 354 -8.24 23.13 -28.06
C VAL A 354 -7.26 22.19 -28.77
N PHE A 355 -7.51 20.88 -28.71
CA PHE A 355 -6.83 19.86 -29.48
C PHE A 355 -7.56 19.68 -30.81
N GLU A 356 -6.83 19.77 -31.92
CA GLU A 356 -7.34 19.46 -33.25
C GLU A 356 -6.46 18.34 -33.84
N CYS A 357 -7.06 17.18 -34.12
CA CYS A 357 -6.34 16.06 -34.70
C CYS A 357 -6.08 16.29 -36.19
N GLY A 358 -4.81 16.30 -36.63
CA GLY A 358 -4.46 16.43 -38.05
C GLY A 358 -4.92 15.25 -38.92
N GLY A 359 -5.16 14.07 -38.33
CA GLY A 359 -5.57 12.87 -39.06
C GLY A 359 -7.08 12.62 -39.16
N CYS A 360 -7.89 13.12 -38.23
CA CYS A 360 -9.35 12.89 -38.22
C CYS A 360 -10.20 14.12 -37.86
N SER A 361 -9.59 15.30 -37.84
CA SER A 361 -10.24 16.60 -37.59
C SER A 361 -11.05 16.70 -36.29
N LEU A 362 -10.73 15.85 -35.31
CA LEU A 362 -11.41 15.79 -34.02
C LEU A 362 -11.00 17.02 -33.18
N ARG A 363 -11.99 17.84 -32.79
CA ARG A 363 -11.81 19.02 -31.94
C ARG A 363 -12.27 18.74 -30.50
N ILE A 364 -11.34 18.77 -29.56
CA ILE A 364 -11.58 18.40 -28.17
C ILE A 364 -10.91 19.42 -27.25
N GLY A 365 -11.58 19.82 -26.15
CA GLY A 365 -10.97 20.71 -25.16
C GLY A 365 -9.73 20.09 -24.52
N SER A 366 -8.75 20.89 -24.10
CA SER A 366 -7.51 20.36 -23.48
C SER A 366 -7.74 19.45 -22.26
N SER A 367 -8.85 19.62 -21.53
CA SER A 367 -9.29 18.76 -20.42
C SER A 367 -9.99 17.46 -20.84
N MET A 368 -10.25 17.27 -22.13
CA MET A 368 -11.04 16.17 -22.70
C MET A 368 -10.16 15.19 -23.53
N ARG A 369 -8.83 15.30 -23.44
CA ARG A 369 -7.84 14.71 -24.35
C ARG A 369 -7.56 13.19 -24.21
N ARG A 370 -8.27 12.40 -23.39
CA ARG A 370 -7.93 10.98 -23.17
C ARG A 370 -9.09 10.03 -23.37
#